data_AF-A0A958NFZ4-F1
#
_entry.id   AF-A0A958NFZ4-F1
#
_cell.length_a   1.000
_cell.length_b   1.000
_cell.length_c   1.000
_cell.angle_alpha   90.00
_cell.angle_beta   90.00
_cell.angle_gamma   90.00
#
_symmetry.space_group_name_H-M   'P 1'
#
loop_
_entity.id
_entity.type
_entity.pdbx_description
1 polymer ?
#
loop_
_entity_poly.entity_id
_entity_poly.type
_entity_poly.pdbx_seq_one_letter_code
_entity_poly.pdbx_strand_id
1 'polypeptide(L)'
;MAKTPHKEKLLAAINNPKAKNDKSLLEEAYKAYEHWINTISSLTSKGNKRVIEMTRLLNEYKDYLEVDLIAAKGSPFLKRQKGQLKLDNSVLEEFLIHLVHPDILNNLPKEGIETGPQTAFMSFSFRPTDIENLNEKPDIVLKQKDQDFTIGKSIHYQFSPDLNFSGKKTAKGKLFLAVLAAEVKVNYDKTMFQECSGTASRLKQGCPLAKYYALVEFLDMQPEDVRLTDIDNVFLLRKTKRLPYEKRSVLAEVKAQHKNFPIAEDVMLKFVKEMQDFVNATWYDPEEALNRGSFA
;
A
#
# COMPACT_ATOMS: atom_id res chain seq x y z
N MET A 1 -11.37 -13.22 -3.75
CA MET A 1 -10.02 -13.54 -4.25
C MET A 1 -9.07 -12.46 -3.74
N ALA A 2 -7.86 -12.85 -3.32
CA ALA A 2 -6.82 -11.89 -2.95
C ALA A 2 -6.42 -11.06 -4.20
N LYS A 3 -6.12 -9.78 -4.02
CA LYS A 3 -5.66 -8.92 -5.12
C LYS A 3 -4.22 -9.28 -5.50
N THR A 4 -3.89 -9.20 -6.78
CA THR A 4 -2.54 -9.48 -7.32
C THR A 4 -2.05 -8.30 -8.17
N PRO A 5 -1.81 -7.13 -7.56
CA PRO A 5 -1.53 -5.91 -8.32
C PRO A 5 -0.26 -6.02 -9.18
N HIS A 6 0.76 -6.74 -8.73
CA HIS A 6 1.99 -6.92 -9.51
C HIS A 6 1.74 -7.79 -10.75
N LYS A 7 1.01 -8.89 -10.58
CA LYS A 7 0.57 -9.73 -11.69
C LYS A 7 -0.14 -8.93 -12.77
N GLU A 8 -1.10 -8.09 -12.35
CA GLU A 8 -1.87 -7.25 -13.25
C GLU A 8 -0.99 -6.25 -14.01
N LYS A 9 0.01 -5.64 -13.35
CA LYS A 9 0.96 -4.73 -14.01
C LYS A 9 1.86 -5.44 -15.00
N LEU A 10 2.35 -6.65 -14.69
CA LEU A 10 3.14 -7.46 -15.62
C LEU A 10 2.32 -7.82 -16.87
N LEU A 11 1.11 -8.33 -16.70
CA LEU A 11 0.23 -8.67 -17.83
C LEU A 11 -0.14 -7.44 -18.67
N ALA A 12 -0.40 -6.30 -18.03
CA ALA A 12 -0.63 -5.04 -18.74
C ALA A 12 0.60 -4.59 -19.53
N ALA A 13 1.81 -4.74 -18.98
CA ALA A 13 3.05 -4.41 -19.65
C ALA A 13 3.35 -5.34 -20.84
N ILE A 14 3.12 -6.65 -20.70
CA ILE A 14 3.28 -7.64 -21.78
C ILE A 14 2.39 -7.28 -22.98
N ASN A 15 1.16 -6.83 -22.71
CA ASN A 15 0.19 -6.46 -23.73
C ASN A 15 0.35 -5.02 -24.25
N ASN A 16 1.29 -4.24 -23.69
CA ASN A 16 1.49 -2.85 -24.09
C ASN A 16 2.20 -2.77 -25.46
N PRO A 17 1.58 -2.17 -26.51
CA PRO A 17 2.19 -2.06 -27.82
C PRO A 17 3.53 -1.32 -27.83
N LYS A 18 3.75 -0.41 -26.88
CA LYS A 18 5.01 0.34 -26.73
C LYS A 18 6.13 -0.51 -26.12
N ALA A 19 5.80 -1.58 -25.41
CA ALA A 19 6.74 -2.53 -24.80
C ALA A 19 7.00 -3.76 -25.68
N LYS A 20 6.57 -3.76 -26.96
CA LYS A 20 6.66 -4.92 -27.85
C LYS A 20 8.07 -5.51 -27.97
N ASN A 21 9.10 -4.68 -27.90
CA ASN A 21 10.50 -5.09 -27.98
C ASN A 21 10.99 -5.79 -26.70
N ASP A 22 10.27 -5.61 -25.59
CA ASP A 22 10.56 -6.21 -24.29
C ASP A 22 9.61 -7.36 -23.95
N LYS A 23 8.71 -7.75 -24.86
CA LYS A 23 7.66 -8.74 -24.58
C LYS A 23 8.22 -10.04 -24.02
N SER A 24 9.24 -10.62 -24.65
CA SER A 24 9.87 -11.86 -24.18
C SER A 24 10.52 -11.71 -22.80
N LEU A 25 11.09 -10.53 -22.50
CA LEU A 25 11.68 -10.24 -21.19
C LEU A 25 10.59 -10.08 -20.12
N LEU A 26 9.46 -9.47 -20.45
CA LEU A 26 8.31 -9.33 -19.55
C LEU A 26 7.61 -10.68 -19.30
N GLU A 27 7.57 -11.57 -20.30
CA GLU A 27 7.11 -12.96 -20.12
C GLU A 27 8.07 -13.76 -19.22
N GLU A 28 9.39 -13.54 -19.31
CA GLU A 28 10.38 -14.08 -18.37
C GLU A 28 10.15 -13.55 -16.95
N ALA A 29 9.93 -12.23 -16.80
CA ALA A 29 9.60 -11.61 -15.52
C ALA A 29 8.30 -12.18 -14.91
N TYR A 30 7.29 -12.46 -15.75
CA TYR A 30 6.04 -13.09 -15.32
C TYR A 30 6.24 -14.51 -14.80
N LYS A 31 7.09 -15.32 -15.45
CA LYS A 31 7.44 -16.67 -14.94
C LYS A 31 8.17 -16.60 -13.59
N ALA A 32 9.08 -15.65 -13.43
CA ALA A 32 9.77 -15.44 -12.17
C ALA A 32 8.81 -14.98 -11.06
N TYR A 33 7.82 -14.14 -11.40
CA TYR A 33 6.73 -13.79 -10.49
C TYR A 33 5.95 -15.02 -10.04
N GLU A 34 5.54 -15.89 -10.98
CA GLU A 34 4.80 -17.11 -10.63
C GLU A 34 5.62 -18.01 -9.70
N HIS A 35 6.92 -18.15 -9.97
CA HIS A 35 7.83 -18.88 -9.09
C HIS A 35 7.91 -18.26 -7.69
N TRP A 36 8.06 -16.94 -7.60
CA TRP A 36 8.14 -16.20 -6.34
C TRP A 36 6.88 -16.39 -5.48
N ILE A 37 5.69 -16.20 -6.07
CA ILE A 37 4.41 -16.36 -5.36
C ILE A 37 4.17 -17.81 -4.94
N ASN A 38 4.49 -18.79 -5.79
CA ASN A 38 4.37 -20.21 -5.44
C ASN A 38 5.30 -20.56 -4.26
N THR A 39 6.52 -20.02 -4.26
CA THR A 39 7.49 -20.25 -3.19
C THR A 39 7.01 -19.63 -1.87
N ILE A 40 6.55 -18.38 -1.87
CA ILE A 40 5.94 -17.73 -0.70
C ILE A 40 4.76 -18.54 -0.15
N SER A 41 3.88 -19.01 -1.05
CA SER A 41 2.67 -19.77 -0.67
C SER A 41 3.00 -21.14 -0.10
N SER A 42 4.13 -21.74 -0.52
CA SER A 42 4.60 -23.04 -0.04
C SER A 42 5.32 -23.01 1.31
N LEU A 43 5.68 -21.82 1.82
CA LEU A 43 6.34 -21.72 3.12
C LEU A 43 5.46 -22.29 4.23
N THR A 44 6.07 -23.03 5.15
CA THR A 44 5.40 -23.63 6.33
C THR A 44 5.81 -22.97 7.65
N SER A 45 6.82 -22.11 7.63
CA SER A 45 7.25 -21.30 8.76
C SER A 45 6.16 -20.31 9.19
N LYS A 46 6.25 -19.83 10.44
CA LYS A 46 5.29 -18.89 11.05
C LYS A 46 6.00 -17.72 11.75
N GLY A 47 5.24 -16.67 12.05
CA GLY A 47 5.67 -15.47 12.76
C GLY A 47 6.90 -14.82 12.12
N ASN A 48 7.81 -14.31 12.95
CA ASN A 48 9.01 -13.60 12.50
C ASN A 48 9.87 -14.41 11.53
N LYS A 49 9.98 -15.73 11.73
CA LYS A 49 10.74 -16.60 10.83
C LYS A 49 10.18 -16.58 9.41
N ARG A 50 8.85 -16.62 9.28
CA ARG A 50 8.17 -16.53 7.98
C ARG A 50 8.43 -15.18 7.31
N VAL A 51 8.34 -14.09 8.07
CA VAL A 51 8.58 -12.73 7.54
C VAL A 51 10.01 -12.57 7.02
N ILE A 52 10.99 -13.12 7.74
CA ILE A 52 12.40 -13.15 7.32
C ILE A 52 12.55 -13.92 5.99
N GLU A 53 12.03 -15.15 5.93
CA GLU A 53 12.09 -15.97 4.71
C GLU A 53 11.39 -15.30 3.52
N MET A 54 10.22 -14.70 3.75
CA MET A 54 9.48 -13.94 2.73
C MET A 54 10.25 -12.71 2.26
N THR A 55 10.93 -12.00 3.17
CA THR A 55 11.74 -10.82 2.82
C THR A 55 12.98 -11.20 2.02
N ARG A 56 13.59 -12.34 2.31
CA ARG A 56 14.67 -12.91 1.48
C ARG A 56 14.17 -13.22 0.07
N LEU A 57 13.04 -13.91 -0.06
CA LEU A 57 12.42 -14.20 -1.36
C LEU A 57 12.02 -12.93 -2.14
N LEU A 58 11.55 -11.89 -1.44
CA LEU A 58 11.28 -10.58 -2.01
C LEU A 58 12.56 -9.94 -2.58
N ASN A 59 13.66 -9.96 -1.85
CA ASN A 59 14.95 -9.44 -2.33
C ASN A 59 15.42 -10.21 -3.56
N GLU A 60 15.39 -11.55 -3.53
CA GLU A 60 15.76 -12.39 -4.67
C GLU A 60 14.94 -12.06 -5.93
N TYR A 61 13.62 -11.92 -5.77
CA TYR A 61 12.73 -11.56 -6.87
C TYR A 61 13.01 -10.14 -7.40
N LYS A 62 13.12 -9.14 -6.52
CA LYS A 62 13.38 -7.74 -6.92
C LYS A 62 14.75 -7.59 -7.56
N ASP A 63 15.78 -8.25 -7.06
CA ASP A 63 17.12 -8.19 -7.66
C ASP A 63 17.10 -8.78 -9.07
N TYR A 64 16.42 -9.91 -9.26
CA TYR A 64 16.27 -10.50 -10.59
C TYR A 64 15.46 -9.59 -11.54
N LEU A 65 14.28 -9.13 -11.11
CA LEU A 65 13.41 -8.28 -11.93
C LEU A 65 14.06 -6.94 -12.28
N GLU A 66 14.52 -6.20 -11.26
CA GLU A 66 14.91 -4.81 -11.42
C GLU A 66 16.33 -4.69 -11.97
N VAL A 67 17.25 -5.56 -11.54
CA VAL A 67 18.67 -5.50 -11.90
C VAL A 67 18.96 -6.40 -13.10
N ASP A 68 18.75 -7.71 -12.96
CA ASP A 68 19.22 -8.68 -13.95
C ASP A 68 18.34 -8.74 -15.22
N LEU A 69 17.06 -8.37 -15.12
CA LEU A 69 16.17 -8.22 -16.27
C LEU A 69 16.09 -6.76 -16.74
N ILE A 70 15.41 -5.88 -16.00
CA ILE A 70 15.07 -4.54 -16.50
C ILE A 70 16.33 -3.68 -16.70
N ALA A 71 17.18 -3.51 -15.68
CA ALA A 71 18.36 -2.64 -15.80
C ALA A 71 19.43 -3.21 -16.73
N ALA A 72 19.66 -4.52 -16.75
CA ALA A 72 20.64 -5.14 -17.63
C ALA A 72 20.14 -5.25 -19.08
N LYS A 73 18.99 -5.89 -19.29
CA LYS A 73 18.53 -6.36 -20.61
C LYS A 73 17.39 -5.55 -21.22
N GLY A 74 16.67 -4.75 -20.42
CA GLY A 74 15.53 -3.97 -20.89
C GLY A 74 15.88 -2.97 -22.00
N SER A 75 14.92 -2.69 -22.87
CA SER A 75 15.04 -1.63 -23.86
C SER A 75 15.10 -0.24 -23.19
N PRO A 76 15.55 0.80 -23.92
CA PRO A 76 15.50 2.16 -23.40
C PRO A 76 14.08 2.61 -23.01
N PHE A 77 13.04 2.06 -23.64
CA PHE A 77 11.66 2.33 -23.26
C PHE A 77 11.37 1.76 -21.87
N LEU A 78 11.58 0.46 -21.67
CA LEU A 78 11.26 -0.21 -20.41
C LEU A 78 12.06 0.38 -19.25
N LYS A 79 13.36 0.61 -19.43
CA LYS A 79 14.24 1.22 -18.41
C LYS A 79 13.75 2.58 -17.92
N ARG A 80 13.23 3.42 -18.84
CA ARG A 80 12.70 4.76 -18.50
C ARG A 80 11.27 4.73 -17.96
N GLN A 81 10.46 3.76 -18.40
CA GLN A 81 9.02 3.73 -18.13
C GLN A 81 8.62 2.77 -17.01
N LYS A 82 9.55 1.98 -16.44
CA LYS A 82 9.25 1.02 -15.36
C LYS A 82 8.48 1.62 -14.18
N GLY A 83 8.81 2.85 -13.77
CA GLY A 83 8.09 3.58 -12.72
C GLY A 83 6.65 3.95 -13.12
N GLN A 84 6.45 4.41 -14.36
CA GLN A 84 5.12 4.75 -14.89
C GLN A 84 4.24 3.50 -15.09
N LEU A 85 4.87 2.38 -15.48
CA LEU A 85 4.22 1.07 -15.59
C LEU A 85 3.99 0.43 -14.21
N LYS A 86 4.50 1.05 -13.13
CA LYS A 86 4.48 0.54 -11.75
C LYS A 86 5.09 -0.87 -11.59
N LEU A 87 6.05 -1.26 -12.44
CA LEU A 87 6.65 -2.60 -12.37
C LEU A 87 7.45 -2.82 -11.08
N ASP A 88 8.07 -1.76 -10.56
CA ASP A 88 8.90 -1.85 -9.35
C ASP A 88 8.04 -1.77 -8.07
N ASN A 89 7.17 -0.75 -7.96
CA ASN A 89 6.36 -0.48 -6.77
C ASN A 89 5.33 -1.59 -6.49
N SER A 90 4.68 -2.12 -7.55
CA SER A 90 3.61 -3.09 -7.38
C SER A 90 4.09 -4.41 -6.76
N VAL A 91 5.39 -4.73 -6.84
CA VAL A 91 5.99 -5.88 -6.14
C VAL A 91 5.77 -5.76 -4.63
N LEU A 92 6.08 -4.58 -4.06
CA LEU A 92 5.89 -4.33 -2.64
C LEU A 92 4.40 -4.23 -2.30
N GLU A 93 3.58 -3.60 -3.14
CA GLU A 93 2.11 -3.56 -2.95
C GLU A 93 1.54 -4.97 -2.77
N GLU A 94 1.95 -5.93 -3.62
CA GLU A 94 1.52 -7.33 -3.53
C GLU A 94 2.15 -8.07 -2.35
N PHE A 95 3.44 -7.84 -2.09
CA PHE A 95 4.13 -8.44 -0.95
C PHE A 95 3.44 -8.13 0.39
N LEU A 96 2.98 -6.89 0.59
CA LEU A 96 2.29 -6.49 1.82
C LEU A 96 0.94 -7.23 1.99
N ILE A 97 0.27 -7.60 0.90
CA ILE A 97 -0.94 -8.44 0.96
C ILE A 97 -0.62 -9.81 1.57
N HIS A 98 0.50 -10.41 1.16
CA HIS A 98 0.93 -11.71 1.69
C HIS A 98 1.37 -11.66 3.15
N LEU A 99 1.74 -10.49 3.68
CA LEU A 99 2.03 -10.33 5.11
C LEU A 99 0.76 -10.36 5.98
N VAL A 100 -0.40 -10.02 5.43
CA VAL A 100 -1.68 -10.13 6.14
C VAL A 100 -2.19 -11.56 6.06
N HIS A 101 -1.56 -12.43 6.85
CA HIS A 101 -1.82 -13.87 6.85
C HIS A 101 -1.86 -14.41 8.29
N PRO A 102 -2.73 -15.39 8.62
CA PRO A 102 -2.82 -15.98 9.96
C PRO A 102 -1.54 -16.64 10.48
N ASP A 103 -0.64 -17.07 9.59
CA ASP A 103 0.68 -17.58 9.98
C ASP A 103 1.69 -16.47 10.35
N ILE A 104 1.33 -15.20 10.19
CA ILE A 104 2.17 -14.03 10.50
C ILE A 104 1.52 -13.17 11.58
N LEU A 105 0.25 -12.80 11.37
CA LEU A 105 -0.53 -11.95 12.26
C LEU A 105 -1.56 -12.79 13.02
N ASN A 106 -1.49 -12.73 14.34
CA ASN A 106 -2.46 -13.32 15.24
C ASN A 106 -3.73 -12.44 15.32
N ASN A 107 -4.84 -13.04 15.71
CA ASN A 107 -6.13 -12.38 15.92
C ASN A 107 -6.72 -11.66 14.69
N LEU A 108 -6.26 -12.02 13.48
CA LEU A 108 -6.95 -11.59 12.27
C LEU A 108 -8.39 -12.12 12.25
N PRO A 109 -9.39 -11.26 11.98
CA PRO A 109 -10.74 -11.68 11.68
C PRO A 109 -10.77 -12.77 10.60
N LYS A 110 -11.58 -13.82 10.85
CA LYS A 110 -11.73 -14.95 9.92
C LYS A 110 -12.31 -14.54 8.57
N GLU A 111 -13.17 -13.52 8.56
CA GLU A 111 -13.81 -13.00 7.37
C GLU A 111 -13.95 -11.48 7.44
N GLY A 112 -14.17 -10.88 6.28
CA GLY A 112 -14.65 -9.51 6.19
C GLY A 112 -13.57 -8.45 6.01
N ILE A 113 -12.30 -8.70 6.30
CA ILE A 113 -11.24 -7.75 5.97
C ILE A 113 -10.93 -7.79 4.48
N GLU A 114 -10.77 -6.61 3.90
CA GLU A 114 -10.29 -6.39 2.54
C GLU A 114 -8.89 -5.79 2.60
N THR A 115 -7.96 -6.35 1.82
CA THR A 115 -6.55 -5.93 1.80
C THR A 115 -6.03 -5.60 0.39
N GLY A 116 -4.92 -4.87 0.33
CA GLY A 116 -4.25 -4.46 -0.91
C GLY A 116 -4.61 -3.05 -1.37
N PRO A 117 -4.28 -2.68 -2.61
CA PRO A 117 -4.53 -1.34 -3.14
C PRO A 117 -6.04 -1.04 -3.18
N GLN A 118 -6.48 0.08 -2.61
CA GLN A 118 -7.89 0.47 -2.54
C GLN A 118 -8.06 1.99 -2.63
N THR A 119 -9.24 2.43 -3.08
CA THR A 119 -9.64 3.84 -3.11
C THR A 119 -10.32 4.21 -1.79
N ALA A 120 -9.52 4.64 -0.81
CA ALA A 120 -9.95 4.89 0.56
C ALA A 120 -10.80 6.15 0.70
N PHE A 121 -11.78 6.08 1.59
CA PHE A 121 -12.61 7.21 2.01
C PHE A 121 -11.77 8.28 2.71
N MET A 122 -11.91 9.54 2.27
CA MET A 122 -11.24 10.69 2.88
C MET A 122 -12.25 11.62 3.55
N SER A 123 -13.32 12.01 2.83
CA SER A 123 -14.35 12.89 3.39
C SER A 123 -15.70 12.69 2.71
N PHE A 124 -16.75 13.05 3.44
CA PHE A 124 -18.13 13.01 2.99
C PHE A 124 -18.73 14.42 3.09
N SER A 125 -19.48 14.87 2.10
CA SER A 125 -20.18 16.16 2.17
C SER A 125 -21.51 16.11 1.43
N PHE A 126 -22.51 16.82 1.95
CA PHE A 126 -23.77 17.08 1.26
C PHE A 126 -23.67 18.38 0.48
N ARG A 127 -24.22 18.41 -0.73
CA ARG A 127 -24.19 19.60 -1.60
C ARG A 127 -25.58 19.87 -2.20
N PRO A 128 -26.56 20.27 -1.38
CA PRO A 128 -27.87 20.69 -1.92
C PRO A 128 -27.68 21.89 -2.84
N THR A 129 -28.45 21.94 -3.94
CA THR A 129 -28.42 23.07 -4.88
C THR A 129 -29.18 24.29 -4.35
N ASP A 130 -30.22 24.05 -3.54
CA ASP A 130 -31.13 25.04 -2.98
C ASP A 130 -31.91 24.43 -1.80
N ILE A 131 -32.77 25.23 -1.15
CA ILE A 131 -33.57 24.80 0.00
C ILE A 131 -34.64 23.78 -0.40
N GLU A 132 -35.21 23.87 -1.60
CA GLU A 132 -36.28 22.96 -2.04
C GLU A 132 -35.75 21.52 -2.18
N ASN A 133 -34.53 21.37 -2.66
CA ASN A 133 -33.87 20.08 -2.81
C ASN A 133 -33.48 19.39 -1.50
N LEU A 134 -33.63 20.06 -0.33
CA LEU A 134 -33.43 19.40 0.97
C LEU A 134 -34.45 18.28 1.22
N ASN A 135 -35.65 18.37 0.61
CA ASN A 135 -36.67 17.33 0.69
C ASN A 135 -36.53 16.25 -0.39
N GLU A 136 -35.59 16.39 -1.32
CA GLU A 136 -35.35 15.46 -2.41
C GLU A 136 -34.15 14.55 -2.13
N LYS A 137 -33.81 13.69 -3.09
CA LYS A 137 -32.67 12.79 -2.96
C LYS A 137 -31.38 13.59 -2.69
N PRO A 138 -30.66 13.34 -1.58
CA PRO A 138 -29.46 14.11 -1.24
C PRO A 138 -28.36 13.99 -2.30
N ASP A 139 -27.78 15.13 -2.74
CA ASP A 139 -26.53 15.16 -3.50
C ASP A 139 -25.34 14.99 -2.55
N ILE A 140 -24.52 13.97 -2.83
CA ILE A 140 -23.43 13.52 -1.97
C ILE A 140 -22.14 13.58 -2.75
N VAL A 141 -21.12 14.20 -2.15
CA VAL A 141 -19.76 14.19 -2.66
C VAL A 141 -18.89 13.33 -1.76
N LEU A 142 -18.43 12.21 -2.30
CA LEU A 142 -17.46 11.33 -1.65
C LEU A 142 -16.07 11.67 -2.17
N LYS A 143 -15.21 12.23 -1.31
CA LYS A 143 -13.78 12.36 -1.64
C LYS A 143 -13.06 11.09 -1.24
N GLN A 144 -12.28 10.56 -2.18
CA GLN A 144 -11.51 9.35 -1.98
C GLN A 144 -10.09 9.54 -2.50
N LYS A 145 -9.18 8.67 -2.06
CA LYS A 145 -7.80 8.63 -2.54
C LYS A 145 -7.34 7.19 -2.69
N ASP A 146 -6.68 6.91 -3.81
CA ASP A 146 -6.01 5.63 -4.03
C ASP A 146 -4.84 5.49 -3.05
N GLN A 147 -4.79 4.32 -2.42
CA GLN A 147 -3.74 3.92 -1.49
C GLN A 147 -3.04 2.69 -2.06
N ASP A 148 -1.71 2.66 -1.99
CA ASP A 148 -0.89 1.56 -2.52
C ASP A 148 -1.14 0.24 -1.75
N PHE A 149 -1.35 0.33 -0.43
CA PHE A 149 -1.76 -0.81 0.40
C PHE A 149 -2.72 -0.37 1.50
N THR A 150 -3.73 -1.21 1.79
CA THR A 150 -4.68 -0.97 2.88
C THR A 150 -5.07 -2.27 3.58
N ILE A 151 -5.52 -2.11 4.83
CA ILE A 151 -6.36 -3.06 5.55
C ILE A 151 -7.63 -2.29 5.93
N GLY A 152 -8.79 -2.82 5.57
CA GLY A 152 -10.04 -2.11 5.82
C GLY A 152 -11.27 -2.90 5.44
N LYS A 153 -12.39 -2.19 5.35
CA LYS A 153 -13.68 -2.76 4.99
C LYS A 153 -14.52 -1.78 4.20
N SER A 154 -15.16 -2.30 3.17
CA SER A 154 -16.24 -1.63 2.48
C SER A 154 -17.49 -1.44 3.37
N ILE A 155 -17.97 -0.21 3.47
CA ILE A 155 -19.20 0.17 4.18
C ILE A 155 -20.23 0.65 3.16
N HIS A 156 -21.45 0.14 3.26
CA HIS A 156 -22.58 0.58 2.45
C HIS A 156 -23.40 1.60 3.23
N TYR A 157 -23.88 2.64 2.55
CA TYR A 157 -24.66 3.70 3.17
C TYR A 157 -25.93 4.00 2.37
N GLN A 158 -26.92 4.56 3.07
CA GLN A 158 -28.08 5.18 2.48
C GLN A 158 -28.46 6.45 3.25
N PHE A 159 -28.87 7.50 2.52
CA PHE A 159 -29.33 8.77 3.08
C PHE A 159 -30.64 9.17 2.40
N SER A 160 -31.63 9.58 3.19
CA SER A 160 -32.91 10.06 2.69
C SER A 160 -33.51 11.07 3.66
N PRO A 161 -34.18 12.13 3.17
CA PRO A 161 -35.04 12.97 4.00
C PRO A 161 -36.40 12.30 4.29
N ASP A 162 -36.73 11.21 3.59
CA ASP A 162 -37.96 10.44 3.78
C ASP A 162 -37.70 9.27 4.73
N LEU A 163 -38.46 9.21 5.84
CA LEU A 163 -38.38 8.17 6.86
C LEU A 163 -38.60 6.76 6.30
N ASN A 164 -39.33 6.62 5.19
CA ASN A 164 -39.59 5.34 4.56
C ASN A 164 -38.48 4.90 3.60
N PHE A 165 -37.43 5.71 3.43
CA PHE A 165 -36.34 5.47 2.46
C PHE A 165 -36.87 5.12 1.07
N SER A 166 -37.87 5.87 0.58
CA SER A 166 -38.37 5.65 -0.77
C SER A 166 -37.24 5.77 -1.78
N GLY A 167 -37.18 4.85 -2.75
CA GLY A 167 -36.07 4.76 -3.70
C GLY A 167 -35.85 6.06 -4.51
N LYS A 168 -36.91 6.84 -4.73
CA LYS A 168 -36.86 8.14 -5.41
C LYS A 168 -36.14 9.22 -4.58
N LYS A 169 -36.22 9.17 -3.25
CA LYS A 169 -35.63 10.14 -2.32
C LYS A 169 -34.40 9.61 -1.59
N THR A 170 -33.89 8.44 -1.96
CA THR A 170 -32.78 7.80 -1.25
C THR A 170 -31.52 7.78 -2.10
N ALA A 171 -30.45 8.37 -1.58
CA ALA A 171 -29.11 8.18 -2.10
C ALA A 171 -28.47 6.96 -1.45
N LYS A 172 -27.85 6.09 -2.26
CA LYS A 172 -27.20 4.87 -1.82
C LYS A 172 -25.79 4.82 -2.39
N GLY A 173 -24.87 4.20 -1.66
CA GLY A 173 -23.51 4.05 -2.14
C GLY A 173 -22.69 3.13 -1.26
N LYS A 174 -21.40 3.09 -1.57
CA LYS A 174 -20.39 2.28 -0.91
C LYS A 174 -19.12 3.13 -0.78
N LEU A 175 -18.49 3.07 0.38
CA LEU A 175 -17.17 3.65 0.61
C LEU A 175 -16.23 2.58 1.17
N PHE A 176 -14.92 2.75 0.97
CA PHE A 176 -13.93 1.89 1.57
C PHE A 176 -13.31 2.58 2.79
N LEU A 177 -13.56 2.06 3.98
CA LEU A 177 -12.95 2.57 5.21
C LEU A 177 -11.61 1.84 5.41
N ALA A 178 -10.51 2.53 5.08
CA ALA A 178 -9.17 2.07 5.42
C ALA A 178 -8.87 2.41 6.88
N VAL A 179 -8.53 1.39 7.67
CA VAL A 179 -8.13 1.55 9.07
C VAL A 179 -6.62 1.39 9.26
N LEU A 180 -5.95 0.80 8.28
CA LEU A 180 -4.51 0.89 8.09
C LEU A 180 -4.24 1.14 6.61
N ALA A 181 -3.37 2.09 6.31
CA ALA A 181 -2.94 2.38 4.95
C ALA A 181 -1.42 2.55 4.90
N ALA A 182 -0.82 2.18 3.78
CA ALA A 182 0.58 2.41 3.52
C ALA A 182 0.82 2.85 2.07
N GLU A 183 1.66 3.86 1.90
CA GLU A 183 2.21 4.25 0.61
C GLU A 183 3.50 3.49 0.33
N VAL A 184 3.72 3.07 -0.92
CA VAL A 184 4.89 2.29 -1.32
C VAL A 184 5.66 3.07 -2.38
N LYS A 185 6.89 3.50 -2.06
CA LYS A 185 7.71 4.32 -2.97
C LYS A 185 9.13 3.76 -3.11
N VAL A 186 9.62 3.65 -4.34
CA VAL A 186 11.01 3.28 -4.59
C VAL A 186 11.96 4.38 -4.09
N ASN A 187 11.64 5.65 -4.35
CA ASN A 187 12.35 6.79 -3.80
C ASN A 187 11.41 7.72 -3.06
N TYR A 188 11.94 8.47 -2.10
CA TYR A 188 11.13 9.37 -1.28
C TYR A 188 11.79 10.74 -1.16
N ASP A 189 11.19 11.73 -1.82
CA ASP A 189 11.63 13.13 -1.80
C ASP A 189 10.70 14.00 -0.94
N LYS A 190 11.07 15.27 -0.77
CA LYS A 190 10.32 16.21 0.08
C LYS A 190 8.89 16.43 -0.39
N THR A 191 8.64 16.43 -1.70
CA THR A 191 7.29 16.63 -2.24
C THR A 191 6.42 15.43 -1.91
N MET A 192 6.94 14.20 -2.13
CA MET A 192 6.24 12.97 -1.77
C MET A 192 5.94 12.89 -0.26
N PHE A 193 6.87 13.34 0.59
CA PHE A 193 6.65 13.40 2.03
C PHE A 193 5.50 14.34 2.41
N GLN A 194 5.45 15.54 1.84
CA GLN A 194 4.37 16.50 2.10
C GLN A 194 3.02 15.99 1.58
N GLU A 195 2.99 15.33 0.42
CA GLU A 195 1.78 14.68 -0.10
C GLU A 195 1.29 13.54 0.81
N CYS A 196 2.20 12.71 1.32
CA CYS A 196 1.89 11.68 2.30
C CYS A 196 1.31 12.30 3.59
N SER A 197 1.93 13.37 4.09
CA SER A 197 1.46 14.06 5.30
C SER A 197 0.03 14.58 5.14
N GLY A 198 -0.26 15.29 4.04
CA GLY A 198 -1.62 15.78 3.78
C GLY A 198 -2.64 14.65 3.55
N THR A 199 -2.20 13.50 3.05
CA THR A 199 -3.05 12.32 2.88
C THR A 199 -3.35 11.66 4.22
N ALA A 200 -2.35 11.52 5.07
CA ALA A 200 -2.50 11.02 6.43
C ALA A 200 -3.53 11.84 7.22
N SER A 201 -3.42 13.17 7.18
CA SER A 201 -4.38 14.08 7.83
C SER A 201 -5.81 13.85 7.36
N ARG A 202 -6.02 13.71 6.05
CA ARG A 202 -7.37 13.49 5.47
C ARG A 202 -7.92 12.10 5.79
N LEU A 203 -7.07 11.08 5.78
CA LEU A 203 -7.48 9.74 6.18
C LEU A 203 -7.92 9.73 7.65
N LYS A 204 -7.14 10.37 8.53
CA LYS A 204 -7.44 10.45 9.97
C LYS A 204 -8.65 11.34 10.28
N GLN A 205 -8.98 12.30 9.42
CA GLN A 205 -10.27 13.01 9.53
C GLN A 205 -11.47 12.08 9.31
N GLY A 206 -11.38 11.17 8.33
CA GLY A 206 -12.43 10.19 8.05
C GLY A 206 -12.44 9.00 9.02
N CYS A 207 -11.28 8.64 9.58
CA CYS A 207 -11.11 7.57 10.55
C CYS A 207 -9.97 7.94 11.53
N PRO A 208 -10.25 8.58 12.68
CA PRO A 208 -9.22 9.09 13.60
C PRO A 208 -8.24 8.04 14.13
N LEU A 209 -8.69 6.79 14.20
CA LEU A 209 -7.92 5.65 14.68
C LEU A 209 -7.06 5.00 13.57
N ALA A 210 -7.21 5.45 12.32
CA ALA A 210 -6.50 4.85 11.21
C ALA A 210 -4.99 5.05 11.34
N LYS A 211 -4.24 4.01 10.98
CA LYS A 211 -2.78 4.08 10.89
C LYS A 211 -2.33 4.36 9.46
N TYR A 212 -1.39 5.27 9.29
CA TYR A 212 -0.85 5.68 8.01
C TYR A 212 0.67 5.60 7.98
N TYR A 213 1.20 4.80 7.07
CA TYR A 213 2.63 4.56 6.93
C TYR A 213 3.13 4.91 5.53
N ALA A 214 4.44 5.13 5.40
CA ALA A 214 5.12 5.07 4.11
C ALA A 214 6.24 4.03 4.16
N LEU A 215 6.27 3.10 3.22
CA LEU A 215 7.35 2.15 3.02
C LEU A 215 8.17 2.60 1.82
N VAL A 216 9.45 2.93 2.07
CA VAL A 216 10.30 3.58 1.08
C VAL A 216 11.59 2.81 0.91
N GLU A 217 11.99 2.50 -0.32
CA GLU A 217 13.24 1.77 -0.55
C GLU A 217 14.46 2.67 -0.35
N PHE A 218 14.46 3.84 -0.99
CA PHE A 218 15.57 4.78 -1.00
C PHE A 218 15.16 6.20 -0.58
N LEU A 219 15.96 6.84 0.27
CA LEU A 219 15.70 8.22 0.69
C LEU A 219 16.32 9.24 -0.29
N ASP A 220 15.54 10.19 -0.78
CA ASP A 220 15.96 11.27 -1.71
C ASP A 220 15.77 12.66 -1.07
N MET A 221 15.86 12.70 0.26
CA MET A 221 15.75 13.88 1.10
C MET A 221 16.55 13.67 2.41
N GLN A 222 16.55 14.65 3.31
CA GLN A 222 16.99 14.41 4.68
C GLN A 222 15.85 13.75 5.47
N PRO A 223 16.16 12.88 6.45
CA PRO A 223 15.13 12.36 7.35
C PRO A 223 14.41 13.50 8.07
N GLU A 224 13.08 13.49 8.03
CA GLU A 224 12.21 14.45 8.73
C GLU A 224 11.61 13.78 9.98
N ASP A 225 11.21 14.59 10.95
CA ASP A 225 10.55 14.11 12.16
C ASP A 225 9.05 13.89 11.90
N VAL A 226 8.65 12.63 11.72
CA VAL A 226 7.26 12.24 11.45
C VAL A 226 6.29 12.62 12.58
N ARG A 227 6.78 12.84 13.81
CA ARG A 227 5.95 13.26 14.96
C ARG A 227 5.34 14.65 14.78
N LEU A 228 5.87 15.44 13.85
CA LEU A 228 5.32 16.74 13.47
C LEU A 228 4.26 16.64 12.37
N THR A 229 3.87 15.42 12.00
CA THR A 229 2.90 15.11 10.93
C THR A 229 1.88 14.09 11.39
N ASP A 230 0.86 13.84 10.57
CA ASP A 230 -0.12 12.78 10.79
C ASP A 230 0.36 11.40 10.30
N ILE A 231 1.56 11.29 9.72
CA ILE A 231 2.15 10.01 9.32
C ILE A 231 2.60 9.28 10.60
N ASP A 232 2.14 8.05 10.83
CA ASP A 232 2.52 7.29 12.01
C ASP A 232 3.99 6.85 11.95
N ASN A 233 4.48 6.42 10.78
CA ASN A 233 5.89 6.13 10.57
C ASN A 233 6.30 6.10 9.08
N VAL A 234 7.58 6.30 8.81
CA VAL A 234 8.21 6.09 7.50
C VAL A 234 9.29 5.01 7.63
N PHE A 235 9.09 3.87 6.98
CA PHE A 235 10.01 2.74 6.98
C PHE A 235 10.97 2.81 5.80
N LEU A 236 12.23 3.14 6.07
CA LEU A 236 13.31 3.10 5.07
C LEU A 236 13.85 1.68 4.91
N LEU A 237 13.32 0.94 3.94
CA LEU A 237 13.50 -0.50 3.77
C LEU A 237 14.96 -0.91 3.51
N ARG A 238 15.71 -0.15 2.71
CA ARG A 238 17.13 -0.46 2.39
C ARG A 238 18.13 0.33 3.23
N LYS A 239 17.66 1.15 4.18
CA LYS A 239 18.52 1.98 5.07
C LYS A 239 19.57 2.83 4.35
N THR A 240 19.27 3.30 3.14
CA THR A 240 20.23 4.04 2.32
C THR A 240 19.58 5.15 1.50
N LYS A 241 20.40 6.12 1.07
CA LYS A 241 19.97 7.19 0.17
C LYS A 241 19.88 6.67 -1.26
N ARG A 242 19.04 7.31 -2.06
CA ARG A 242 18.97 7.06 -3.51
C ARG A 242 20.32 7.39 -4.14
N LEU A 243 20.72 6.61 -5.15
CA LEU A 243 21.91 6.93 -5.93
C LEU A 243 21.82 8.36 -6.52
N PRO A 244 22.94 9.09 -6.61
CA PRO A 244 23.05 10.30 -7.41
C PRO A 244 22.64 10.07 -8.87
N TYR A 245 22.13 11.11 -9.53
CA TYR A 245 21.55 11.00 -10.88
C TYR A 245 22.46 10.29 -11.89
N GLU A 246 23.73 10.65 -11.91
CA GLU A 246 24.77 10.14 -12.80
C GLU A 246 25.09 8.66 -12.59
N LYS A 247 24.75 8.09 -11.43
CA LYS A 247 24.97 6.67 -11.09
C LYS A 247 23.74 5.80 -11.32
N ARG A 248 22.54 6.38 -11.47
CA ARG A 248 21.27 5.63 -11.57
C ARG A 248 21.15 4.77 -12.83
N SER A 249 21.86 5.12 -13.90
CA SER A 249 21.89 4.36 -15.15
C SER A 249 23.08 3.40 -15.26
N VAL A 250 24.00 3.42 -14.28
CA VAL A 250 25.20 2.58 -14.28
C VAL A 250 24.86 1.25 -13.62
N LEU A 251 24.75 0.19 -14.42
CA LEU A 251 24.33 -1.14 -13.94
C LEU A 251 25.16 -1.65 -12.75
N ALA A 252 26.47 -1.43 -12.76
CA ALA A 252 27.35 -1.85 -11.67
C ALA A 252 27.02 -1.13 -10.35
N GLU A 253 26.68 0.16 -10.39
CA GLU A 253 26.30 0.95 -9.21
C GLU A 253 24.93 0.53 -8.67
N VAL A 254 23.95 0.33 -9.56
CA VAL A 254 22.61 -0.18 -9.19
C VAL A 254 22.73 -1.56 -8.53
N LYS A 255 23.50 -2.47 -9.14
CA LYS A 255 23.75 -3.82 -8.61
C LYS A 255 24.47 -3.78 -7.26
N ALA A 256 25.47 -2.92 -7.12
CA ALA A 256 26.19 -2.74 -5.85
C ALA A 256 25.26 -2.19 -4.76
N GLN A 257 24.38 -1.24 -5.09
CA GLN A 257 23.42 -0.68 -4.15
C GLN A 257 22.46 -1.76 -3.64
N HIS A 258 21.87 -2.57 -4.52
CA HIS A 258 20.98 -3.67 -4.12
C HIS A 258 21.69 -4.68 -3.22
N LYS A 259 22.90 -5.09 -3.61
CA LYS A 259 23.71 -6.05 -2.86
C LYS A 259 24.11 -5.54 -1.46
N ASN A 260 24.56 -4.30 -1.38
CA ASN A 260 25.06 -3.72 -0.12
C ASN A 260 23.92 -3.27 0.80
N PHE A 261 22.76 -2.97 0.21
CA PHE A 261 21.57 -2.46 0.89
C PHE A 261 20.32 -3.23 0.42
N PRO A 262 20.20 -4.52 0.76
CA PRO A 262 18.97 -5.26 0.53
C PRO A 262 17.84 -4.68 1.38
N ILE A 263 16.59 -5.01 1.03
CA ILE A 263 15.45 -4.73 1.91
C ILE A 263 15.70 -5.46 3.24
N ALA A 264 15.80 -4.67 4.30
CA ALA A 264 16.26 -5.12 5.60
C ALA A 264 15.13 -5.83 6.35
N GLU A 265 15.38 -7.09 6.71
CA GLU A 265 14.43 -7.95 7.42
C GLU A 265 13.99 -7.34 8.76
N ASP A 266 14.89 -6.68 9.49
CA ASP A 266 14.56 -6.03 10.76
C ASP A 266 13.61 -4.84 10.59
N VAL A 267 13.67 -4.14 9.46
CA VAL A 267 12.73 -3.04 9.15
C VAL A 267 11.38 -3.62 8.78
N MET A 268 11.35 -4.71 8.00
CA MET A 268 10.09 -5.39 7.67
C MET A 268 9.40 -5.96 8.92
N LEU A 269 10.17 -6.56 9.83
CA LEU A 269 9.67 -7.03 11.12
C LEU A 269 9.08 -5.91 11.98
N LYS A 270 9.68 -4.70 11.97
CA LYS A 270 9.10 -3.54 12.66
C LYS A 270 7.74 -3.16 12.06
N PHE A 271 7.61 -3.13 10.74
CA PHE A 271 6.31 -2.85 10.10
C PHE A 271 5.26 -3.93 10.42
N VAL A 272 5.65 -5.22 10.38
CA VAL A 272 4.75 -6.32 10.78
C VAL A 272 4.34 -6.21 12.24
N LYS A 273 5.25 -5.78 13.11
CA LYS A 273 4.91 -5.50 14.53
C LYS A 273 3.88 -4.40 14.66
N GLU A 274 4.01 -3.29 13.92
CA GLU A 274 2.99 -2.22 13.91
C GLU A 274 1.62 -2.75 13.44
N MET A 275 1.59 -3.61 12.41
CA MET A 275 0.35 -4.27 11.98
C MET A 275 -0.22 -5.18 13.06
N GLN A 276 0.62 -5.97 13.74
CA GLN A 276 0.19 -6.87 14.80
C GLN A 276 -0.36 -6.10 16.01
N ASP A 277 0.32 -5.04 16.44
CA ASP A 277 -0.10 -4.20 17.55
C ASP A 277 -1.43 -3.52 17.20
N PHE A 278 -1.58 -3.04 15.96
CA PHE A 278 -2.83 -2.47 15.48
C PHE A 278 -4.00 -3.47 15.48
N VAL A 279 -3.76 -4.71 15.06
CA VAL A 279 -4.77 -5.79 15.08
C VAL A 279 -5.19 -6.15 16.50
N ASN A 280 -4.26 -6.11 17.46
CA ASN A 280 -4.53 -6.45 18.86
C ASN A 280 -5.16 -5.30 19.67
N ALA A 281 -5.06 -4.06 19.18
CA ALA A 281 -5.52 -2.90 19.92
C ALA A 281 -7.05 -2.84 19.99
N THR A 282 -7.59 -2.64 21.20
CA THR A 282 -8.93 -2.11 21.39
C THR A 282 -8.89 -0.63 21.00
N TRP A 283 -9.48 -0.27 19.85
CA TRP A 283 -9.32 1.10 19.35
C TRP A 283 -10.15 2.14 20.14
N TYR A 284 -11.31 1.75 20.66
CA TYR A 284 -12.13 2.57 21.55
C TYR A 284 -13.10 1.69 22.33
N ASP A 285 -13.00 1.68 23.65
CA ASP A 285 -13.94 1.02 24.56
C ASP A 285 -14.19 1.93 25.79
N PRO A 286 -15.37 2.58 25.87
CA PRO A 286 -15.68 3.49 26.97
C PRO A 286 -15.85 2.77 28.31
N GLU A 287 -16.25 1.49 28.32
CA GLU A 287 -16.39 0.71 29.54
C GLU A 287 -15.01 0.31 30.09
N GLU A 288 -14.09 -0.05 29.20
CA GLU A 288 -12.70 -0.32 29.58
C GLU A 288 -12.01 0.95 30.12
N ALA A 289 -12.31 2.12 29.54
CA ALA A 289 -11.78 3.40 30.01
C ALA A 289 -12.14 3.69 31.49
N LEU A 290 -13.35 3.33 31.91
CA LEU A 290 -13.78 3.44 33.30
C LEU A 290 -13.01 2.48 34.21
N ASN A 291 -12.83 1.23 33.78
CA ASN A 291 -12.11 0.21 34.54
C ASN A 291 -10.62 0.52 34.72
N ARG A 292 -9.97 1.03 33.67
CA ARG A 292 -8.54 1.38 33.71
C ARG A 292 -8.26 2.76 34.31
N GLY A 293 -9.29 3.60 34.45
CA GLY A 293 -9.17 4.98 34.93
C GLY A 293 -8.41 5.93 33.98
N SER A 294 -8.46 5.67 32.67
CA SER A 294 -7.74 6.46 31.66
C SER A 294 -8.36 6.27 30.27
N PHE A 295 -8.18 7.22 29.36
CA PHE A 295 -8.84 7.25 28.05
C PHE A 295 -8.06 6.58 26.90
N ALA A 296 -6.79 6.17 27.10
CA ALA A 296 -5.84 5.86 26.01
C ALA A 296 -5.04 4.57 26.16
#